data_AF-A0A4U8SR73-F1
#
_entry.id   AF-A0A4U8SR73-F1
#
_cell.length_a   1.000
_cell.length_b   1.000
_cell.length_c   1.000
_cell.angle_alpha   90.00
_cell.angle_beta   90.00
_cell.angle_gamma   90.00
#
_symmetry.space_group_name_H-M   'P 1'
#
loop_
_entity.id
_entity.type
_entity.pdbx_description
1 polymer ?
#
loop_
_entity_poly.entity_id
_entity_poly.type
_entity_poly.pdbx_seq_one_letter_code
_entity_poly.pdbx_strand_id
1 'polypeptide(L)'
;MKPPTTCAIQNITKQYGVVNNSGQNVYYTAYYKVELEAGDSAYFNLGSNYYAAIATTYNFQNNTITDKVVKINANNSSDVQTINPQNNVKGRITNYSSVRSWIQQDKINIKYFK
;
A
#
# COMPACT_ATOMS: atom_id res chain seq x y z
N MET A 1 -23.53 -5.45 23.99
CA MET A 1 -22.11 -5.07 23.97
C MET A 1 -21.56 -5.36 22.59
N LYS A 2 -21.08 -4.34 21.87
CA LYS A 2 -20.40 -4.51 20.57
C LYS A 2 -19.01 -5.08 20.85
N PRO A 3 -18.57 -6.17 20.18
CA PRO A 3 -17.25 -6.72 20.42
C PRO A 3 -16.18 -5.66 20.08
N PRO A 4 -15.03 -5.66 20.78
CA PRO A 4 -13.90 -4.82 20.42
C PRO A 4 -13.51 -5.15 18.98
N THR A 5 -13.36 -4.12 18.14
CA THR A 5 -12.86 -4.27 16.78
C THR A 5 -11.45 -4.84 16.88
N THR A 6 -11.31 -6.14 16.70
CA THR A 6 -10.02 -6.78 16.50
C THR A 6 -9.38 -6.08 15.31
N CYS A 7 -8.31 -5.33 15.55
CA CYS A 7 -7.53 -4.70 14.51
C CYS A 7 -7.08 -5.82 13.56
N ALA A 8 -7.70 -5.89 12.37
CA ALA A 8 -7.29 -6.86 11.37
C ALA A 8 -5.80 -6.63 11.09
N ILE A 9 -4.97 -7.63 11.40
CA ILE A 9 -3.58 -7.66 10.97
C ILE A 9 -3.64 -7.69 9.45
N GLN A 10 -3.37 -6.53 8.83
CA GLN A 10 -3.40 -6.40 7.39
C GLN A 10 -2.22 -7.17 6.80
N ASN A 11 -2.49 -7.98 5.78
CA ASN A 11 -1.45 -8.67 5.03
C ASN A 11 -0.73 -7.66 4.14
N ILE A 12 0.27 -6.96 4.71
CA ILE A 12 1.26 -6.20 3.96
C ILE A 12 1.89 -7.16 2.97
N THR A 13 1.56 -6.99 1.69
CA THR A 13 1.90 -8.04 0.71
C THR A 13 3.37 -7.98 0.30
N LYS A 14 3.98 -6.82 0.45
CA LYS A 14 5.41 -6.59 0.31
C LYS A 14 5.80 -5.36 1.12
N GLN A 15 7.02 -5.38 1.62
CA GLN A 15 7.67 -4.21 2.19
C GLN A 15 9.14 -4.18 1.78
N TYR A 16 9.69 -2.99 1.57
CA TYR A 16 11.12 -2.80 1.40
C TYR A 16 11.58 -1.48 2.01
N GLY A 17 12.72 -1.51 2.68
CA GLY A 17 13.38 -0.34 3.24
C GLY A 17 14.76 -0.15 2.62
N VAL A 18 15.23 1.08 2.57
CA VAL A 18 16.61 1.41 2.21
C VAL A 18 17.21 2.31 3.27
N VAL A 19 18.44 1.97 3.65
CA VAL A 19 19.28 2.71 4.57
C VAL A 19 20.46 3.31 3.81
N ASN A 20 21.01 4.41 4.33
CA ASN A 20 22.27 4.96 3.82
C ASN A 20 23.48 4.23 4.45
N ASN A 21 24.68 4.60 4.03
CA ASN A 21 25.94 4.00 4.52
C ASN A 21 26.20 4.24 6.02
N SER A 22 25.42 5.12 6.67
CA SER A 22 25.48 5.38 8.11
C SER A 22 24.40 4.62 8.90
N GLY A 23 23.64 3.72 8.25
CA GLY A 23 22.56 2.97 8.86
C GLY A 23 21.30 3.78 9.15
N GLN A 24 21.16 4.97 8.54
CA GLN A 24 19.95 5.79 8.68
C GLN A 24 18.93 5.41 7.62
N ASN A 25 17.65 5.28 8.02
CA ASN A 25 16.54 5.02 7.11
C ASN A 25 16.38 6.16 6.09
N VAL A 26 16.31 5.82 4.80
CA VAL A 26 16.13 6.76 3.68
C VAL A 26 14.69 6.71 3.18
N TYR A 27 14.23 5.51 2.82
CA TYR A 27 12.84 5.28 2.44
C TYR A 27 12.35 3.90 2.87
N TYR A 28 11.05 3.81 3.14
CA TYR A 28 10.34 2.56 3.35
C TYR A 28 9.10 2.55 2.46
N THR A 29 8.84 1.44 1.79
CA THR A 29 7.63 1.28 0.99
C THR A 29 6.88 0.03 1.41
N ALA A 30 5.59 0.19 1.67
CA ALA A 30 4.66 -0.89 1.94
C ALA A 30 3.55 -0.94 0.90
N TYR A 31 3.04 -2.14 0.66
CA TYR A 31 1.97 -2.41 -0.30
C TYR A 31 0.74 -2.94 0.43
N TYR A 32 -0.33 -2.15 0.39
CA TYR A 32 -1.61 -2.48 1.03
C TYR A 32 -2.58 -2.94 -0.04
N LYS A 33 -2.97 -4.22 0.00
CA LYS A 33 -4.02 -4.73 -0.88
C LYS A 33 -5.31 -3.96 -0.67
N VAL A 34 -5.98 -3.60 -1.76
CA VAL A 34 -7.24 -2.87 -1.71
C VAL A 34 -8.40 -3.69 -2.24
N GLU A 35 -9.59 -3.31 -1.80
CA GLU A 35 -10.85 -3.86 -2.28
C GLU A 35 -11.48 -2.88 -3.25
N LEU A 36 -12.05 -3.44 -4.33
CA LEU A 36 -12.72 -2.70 -5.39
C LEU A 36 -14.19 -3.07 -5.39
N GLU A 37 -15.05 -2.14 -5.79
CA GLU A 37 -16.46 -2.48 -6.01
C GLU A 37 -16.63 -3.44 -7.20
N ALA A 38 -17.75 -4.17 -7.21
CA ALA A 38 -18.06 -5.07 -8.31
C ALA A 38 -18.13 -4.31 -9.63
N GLY A 39 -17.35 -4.73 -10.63
CA GLY A 39 -17.24 -4.08 -11.93
C GLY A 39 -16.13 -3.04 -12.06
N ASP A 40 -15.49 -2.64 -10.96
CA ASP A 40 -14.44 -1.62 -11.01
C ASP A 40 -13.07 -2.16 -11.45
N SER A 41 -12.88 -3.48 -11.45
CA SER A 41 -11.62 -4.14 -11.87
C SER A 41 -11.14 -3.75 -13.27
N ALA A 42 -12.06 -3.42 -14.18
CA ALA A 42 -11.74 -2.95 -15.53
C ALA A 42 -11.01 -1.59 -15.53
N TYR A 43 -11.36 -0.68 -14.60
CA TYR A 43 -10.68 0.63 -14.48
C TYR A 43 -9.24 0.51 -13.99
N PHE A 44 -8.91 -0.61 -13.36
CA PHE A 44 -7.56 -0.93 -12.87
C PHE A 44 -6.79 -1.80 -13.88
N ASN A 45 -7.42 -2.19 -14.99
CA ASN A 45 -6.89 -3.13 -15.99
C ASN A 45 -6.24 -4.35 -15.30
N LEU A 46 -6.98 -4.95 -14.36
CA LEU A 46 -6.53 -6.13 -13.62
C LEU A 46 -6.71 -7.36 -14.50
N GLY A 47 -5.59 -7.99 -14.88
CA GLY A 47 -5.63 -9.37 -15.36
C GLY A 47 -6.03 -10.31 -14.23
N SER A 48 -6.46 -11.54 -14.56
CA SER A 48 -6.92 -12.54 -13.58
C SER A 48 -5.92 -12.85 -12.45
N ASN A 49 -4.62 -12.70 -12.73
CA ASN A 49 -3.54 -12.95 -11.78
C ASN A 49 -3.09 -11.70 -11.02
N TYR A 50 -3.81 -10.58 -11.12
CA TYR A 50 -3.43 -9.32 -10.46
C TYR A 50 -4.48 -8.89 -9.45
N TYR A 51 -4.01 -8.26 -8.38
CA TYR A 51 -4.86 -7.53 -7.46
C TYR A 51 -4.40 -6.07 -7.37
N ALA A 52 -5.32 -5.17 -7.04
CA ALA A 52 -5.01 -3.78 -6.80
C ALA A 52 -4.41 -3.58 -5.40
N ALA A 53 -3.45 -2.66 -5.30
CA ALA A 53 -2.87 -2.26 -4.04
C ALA A 53 -2.53 -0.76 -4.05
N ILE A 54 -2.28 -0.22 -2.87
CA ILE A 54 -1.68 1.10 -2.70
C ILE A 54 -0.24 0.90 -2.27
N ALA A 55 0.68 1.32 -3.12
CA ALA A 55 2.09 1.45 -2.78
C ALA A 55 2.27 2.77 -2.02
N THR A 56 2.72 2.67 -0.77
CA THR A 56 2.98 3.85 0.07
C THR A 56 4.45 3.92 0.38
N THR A 57 5.09 5.02 -0.03
CA THR A 57 6.49 5.29 0.28
C THR A 57 6.59 6.40 1.31
N TYR A 58 7.25 6.09 2.42
CA TYR A 58 7.67 7.05 3.43
C TYR A 58 9.11 7.44 3.12
N ASN A 59 9.33 8.74 2.92
CA ASN A 59 10.66 9.30 2.82
C ASN A 59 11.02 9.90 4.18
N PHE A 60 11.99 9.31 4.86
CA PHE A 60 12.40 9.75 6.19
C PHE A 60 13.24 11.02 6.16
N GLN A 61 13.91 11.30 5.03
CA GLN A 61 14.80 12.46 4.89
C GLN A 61 14.01 13.78 4.89
N ASN A 62 12.79 13.77 4.36
CA ASN A 62 11.92 14.94 4.31
C ASN A 62 10.58 14.76 5.05
N ASN A 63 10.40 13.63 5.76
CA ASN A 63 9.18 13.27 6.49
C ASN A 63 7.90 13.32 5.64
N THR A 64 8.00 12.98 4.35
CA THR A 64 6.86 12.96 3.43
C THR A 64 6.34 11.54 3.18
N ILE A 65 5.06 11.45 2.87
CA ILE A 65 4.39 10.20 2.47
C ILE A 65 3.84 10.41 1.07
N THR A 66 4.11 9.46 0.18
CA THR A 66 3.52 9.42 -1.15
C THR A 66 2.80 8.10 -1.35
N ASP A 67 1.64 8.15 -2.02
CA ASP A 67 0.85 6.97 -2.33
C ASP A 67 0.54 6.88 -3.82
N LYS A 68 0.66 5.67 -4.37
CA LYS A 68 0.35 5.34 -5.77
C LYS A 68 -0.54 4.11 -5.82
N VAL A 69 -1.52 4.13 -6.70
CA VAL A 69 -2.31 2.93 -7.01
C VAL A 69 -1.51 2.07 -7.96
N VAL A 70 -1.36 0.80 -7.60
CA VAL A 70 -0.62 -0.20 -8.37
C VAL A 70 -1.46 -1.46 -8.52
N LYS A 71 -1.07 -2.31 -9.48
CA LYS A 71 -1.46 -3.72 -9.49
C LYS A 71 -0.24 -4.59 -9.25
N ILE A 72 -0.44 -5.68 -8.52
CA ILE A 72 0.61 -6.62 -8.16
C ILE A 72 0.18 -8.01 -8.59
N ASN A 73 1.09 -8.76 -9.18
CA ASN A 73 0.84 -10.14 -9.55
C ASN A 73 0.71 -11.01 -8.28
N ALA A 74 -0.39 -11.76 -8.19
CA ALA A 74 -0.69 -12.65 -7.07
C ALA A 74 0.33 -13.78 -6.92
N ASN A 75 0.97 -14.20 -8.02
CA ASN A 75 1.95 -15.27 -8.05
C ASN A 75 3.40 -14.75 -7.98
N ASN A 76 3.62 -13.45 -8.16
CA ASN A 76 4.94 -12.82 -8.07
C ASN A 76 4.83 -11.40 -7.48
N SER A 77 5.01 -11.26 -6.17
CA SER A 77 4.91 -9.97 -5.47
C SER A 77 5.98 -8.94 -5.86
N SER A 78 6.96 -9.33 -6.67
CA SER A 78 7.93 -8.39 -7.26
C SER A 78 7.50 -7.77 -8.58
N ASP A 79 6.50 -8.35 -9.25
CA ASP A 79 5.87 -7.77 -10.44
C ASP A 79 4.81 -6.75 -10.00
N VAL A 80 5.27 -5.50 -9.87
CA VAL A 80 4.47 -4.34 -9.46
C VAL A 80 4.36 -3.39 -10.64
N GLN A 81 3.13 -3.07 -11.03
CA GLN A 81 2.86 -2.17 -12.15
C GLN A 81 2.04 -0.98 -11.68
N THR A 82 2.49 0.22 -12.02
CA THR A 82 1.75 1.46 -11.69
C THR A 82 0.52 1.56 -12.57
N ILE A 83 -0.63 1.82 -11.96
CA ILE A 83 -1.85 2.14 -12.71
C ILE A 83 -1.85 3.65 -12.95
N ASN A 84 -1.89 4.04 -14.23
CA ASN A 84 -1.85 5.45 -14.61
C ASN A 84 -3.12 6.15 -14.09
N PRO A 85 -3.02 7.26 -13.33
CA PRO A 85 -4.15 7.86 -12.61
C PRO A 85 -5.10 8.67 -13.51
N GLN A 86 -5.20 8.35 -14.81
CA GLN A 86 -6.03 9.11 -15.77
C GLN A 86 -7.53 9.06 -15.46
N ASN A 87 -7.98 8.17 -14.57
CA ASN A 87 -9.35 8.10 -14.11
C ASN A 87 -9.38 8.20 -12.58
N ASN A 88 -10.54 8.47 -11.98
CA ASN A 88 -10.77 8.61 -10.54
C ASN A 88 -10.60 7.28 -9.77
N VAL A 89 -9.49 6.56 -10.00
CA VAL A 89 -9.18 5.22 -9.53
C VAL A 89 -9.15 5.19 -8.00
N LYS A 90 -8.68 6.26 -7.35
CA LYS A 90 -8.70 6.37 -5.87
C LYS A 90 -10.12 6.39 -5.32
N GLY A 91 -11.07 7.05 -5.99
CA GLY A 91 -12.47 7.10 -5.59
C GLY A 91 -13.23 5.78 -5.75
N ARG A 92 -12.62 4.81 -6.45
CA ARG A 92 -13.16 3.46 -6.72
C ARG A 92 -12.64 2.41 -5.72
N ILE A 93 -11.78 2.83 -4.79
CA ILE A 93 -11.21 1.96 -3.75
C ILE A 93 -12.07 2.10 -2.49
N THR A 94 -12.83 1.05 -2.18
CA THR A 94 -13.79 1.05 -1.07
C THR A 94 -13.11 1.26 0.29
N ASN A 95 -11.89 0.75 0.45
CA ASN A 95 -11.12 0.82 1.70
C ASN A 95 -10.00 1.87 1.71
N TYR A 96 -10.06 2.91 0.85
CA TYR A 96 -8.97 3.90 0.71
C TYR A 96 -8.67 4.65 2.02
N SER A 97 -9.72 5.07 2.73
CA SER A 97 -9.61 5.75 4.03
C SER A 97 -8.96 4.86 5.09
N SER A 98 -9.22 3.55 5.04
CA SER A 98 -8.61 2.57 5.95
C SER A 98 -7.12 2.40 5.66
N VAL A 99 -6.72 2.37 4.39
CA VAL A 99 -5.31 2.33 3.98
C VAL A 99 -4.54 3.54 4.53
N ARG A 100 -5.12 4.74 4.48
CA ARG A 100 -4.53 5.94 5.11
C ARG A 100 -4.30 5.76 6.61
N SER A 101 -5.23 5.13 7.33
CA SER A 101 -5.06 4.84 8.75
C SER A 101 -3.96 3.81 9.00
N TRP A 102 -3.89 2.75 8.20
CA TRP A 102 -2.86 1.72 8.32
C TRP A 102 -1.47 2.29 8.06
N ILE A 103 -1.37 3.19 7.08
CA ILE A 103 -0.14 3.91 6.77
C ILE A 103 0.38 4.68 7.99
N GLN A 104 -0.50 5.44 8.67
CA GLN A 104 -0.10 6.21 9.84
C GLN A 104 0.32 5.30 11.02
N GLN A 105 -0.37 4.17 11.19
CA GLN A 105 -0.05 3.21 12.24
C GLN A 105 1.27 2.49 11.98
N ASP A 106 1.49 2.04 10.74
CA ASP A 106 2.74 1.44 10.34
C ASP A 106 3.89 2.44 10.48
N LYS A 107 3.71 3.73 10.16
CA LYS A 107 4.76 4.75 10.34
C LYS A 107 5.35 4.77 11.76
N ILE A 108 4.52 4.53 12.77
CA ILE A 108 4.95 4.45 14.18
C ILE A 108 5.85 3.21 14.39
N ASN A 109 5.48 2.08 13.79
CA ASN A 109 6.16 0.79 13.90
C ASN A 109 7.39 0.66 12.97
N ILE A 110 7.40 1.39 11.87
CA ILE A 110 8.45 1.46 10.85
C ILE A 110 9.73 2.13 11.40
N LYS A 111 9.67 2.79 12.57
CA LYS A 111 10.83 3.38 13.26
C LYS A 111 11.97 2.39 13.56
N TYR A 112 11.77 1.09 13.38
CA TYR A 112 12.67 0.03 13.83
C TYR A 112 13.21 -0.89 12.73
N PHE A 113 13.16 -0.52 11.44
CA PHE A 113 14.00 -1.24 10.46
C PHE A 113 15.47 -1.01 10.81
N LYS A 114 16.12 -2.07 11.31
CA LYS A 114 17.57 -2.21 11.47
C LYS A 114 18.04 -3.26 10.50
#